data_AF-A0A4Z0H7R6-F1
#
_entry.id   AF-A0A4Z0H7R6-F1
#
_cell.length_a   1.000
_cell.length_b   1.000
_cell.length_c   1.000
_cell.angle_alpha   90.00
_cell.angle_beta   90.00
_cell.angle_gamma   90.00
#
_symmetry.space_group_name_H-M   'P 1'
#
loop_
_entity.id
_entity.type
_entity.pdbx_description
1 polymer ?
#
loop_
_entity_poly.entity_id
_entity_poly.type
_entity_poly.pdbx_seq_one_letter_code
_entity_poly.pdbx_strand_id
1 'polypeptide(L)'
;MGILGKRRASGGAGSIPAQAEPAVWPGRRNRVDEVAKAAGIGVIRVRCHTTTWDYLQDEAKAHHGKCIRTRPEAFRPATGDEIVTGADGIVTVPLGGASLAALFDWCFEAQSVLNTELERGVGQRVGRAISEALENLAADRGQGDPSAVIWLDDQIAADSRKPPQT
;
A
#
# COMPACT_ATOMS: atom_id res chain seq x y z
N MET A 1 -32.63 -27.26 -51.01
CA MET A 1 -31.75 -26.28 -51.70
C MET A 1 -31.96 -24.93 -51.01
N GLY A 2 -31.11 -24.33 -50.18
CA GLY A 2 -29.81 -24.62 -49.59
C GLY A 2 -29.62 -23.55 -48.49
N ILE A 3 -29.26 -23.97 -47.29
CA ILE A 3 -29.18 -23.18 -46.06
C ILE A 3 -27.77 -22.60 -46.00
N LEU A 4 -27.60 -21.28 -45.94
CA LEU A 4 -26.29 -20.65 -45.74
C LEU A 4 -26.29 -19.87 -44.42
N GLY A 5 -25.84 -20.54 -43.36
CA GLY A 5 -25.58 -19.92 -42.08
C GLY A 5 -24.31 -19.07 -42.11
N LYS A 6 -24.28 -18.02 -41.28
CA LYS A 6 -23.04 -17.58 -40.64
C LYS A 6 -23.29 -17.24 -39.17
N ARG A 7 -22.37 -17.74 -38.37
CA ARG A 7 -22.39 -17.92 -36.92
C ARG A 7 -22.21 -16.59 -36.20
N ARG A 8 -22.78 -16.51 -34.99
CA ARG A 8 -22.39 -15.59 -33.94
C ARG A 8 -20.88 -15.71 -33.68
N ALA A 9 -20.20 -14.58 -33.61
CA ALA A 9 -18.98 -14.44 -32.85
C ALA A 9 -19.19 -13.24 -31.91
N SER A 10 -19.69 -13.57 -30.72
CA SER A 10 -19.56 -12.76 -29.52
C SER A 10 -18.08 -12.67 -29.17
N GLY A 11 -17.44 -11.58 -29.58
CA GLY A 11 -16.13 -11.16 -29.10
C GLY A 11 -16.31 -9.99 -28.15
N GLY A 12 -16.76 -10.28 -26.92
CA GLY A 12 -16.66 -9.32 -25.83
C GLY A 12 -15.19 -9.10 -25.52
N ALA A 13 -14.59 -8.10 -26.17
CA ALA A 13 -13.37 -7.51 -25.66
C ALA A 13 -13.77 -6.84 -24.34
N GLY A 14 -13.57 -7.57 -23.24
CA GLY A 14 -13.61 -6.99 -21.91
C GLY A 14 -12.58 -5.87 -21.92
N SER A 15 -13.05 -4.63 -21.98
CA SER A 15 -12.23 -3.46 -21.76
C SER A 15 -11.62 -3.62 -20.37
N ILE A 16 -10.33 -3.97 -20.33
CA ILE A 16 -9.53 -3.80 -19.12
C ILE A 16 -9.67 -2.30 -18.80
N PRO A 17 -10.18 -1.92 -17.61
CA PRO A 17 -10.28 -0.52 -17.26
C PRO A 17 -8.88 0.07 -17.41
N ALA A 18 -8.78 1.13 -18.22
CA ALA A 18 -7.55 1.88 -18.40
C ALA A 18 -7.01 2.17 -17.00
N GLN A 19 -5.77 1.75 -16.73
CA GLN A 19 -5.09 2.09 -15.49
C GLN A 19 -5.21 3.60 -15.33
N ALA A 20 -5.91 4.03 -14.27
CA ALA A 20 -6.03 5.43 -13.92
C ALA A 20 -4.62 6.04 -13.93
N GLU A 21 -4.50 7.29 -14.40
CA GLU A 21 -3.21 7.98 -14.36
C GLU A 21 -2.61 7.83 -12.96
N PRO A 22 -1.29 7.58 -12.85
CA PRO A 22 -0.65 7.29 -11.58
C PRO A 22 -1.00 8.40 -10.58
N ALA A 23 -1.70 8.08 -9.50
CA ALA A 23 -2.16 9.12 -8.59
C ALA A 23 -0.93 9.87 -8.08
N VAL A 24 -0.97 11.20 -8.20
CA VAL A 24 0.10 12.05 -7.71
C VAL A 24 0.03 12.02 -6.20
N TRP A 25 1.01 11.39 -5.55
CA TRP A 25 1.10 11.45 -4.10
C TRP A 25 1.10 12.92 -3.66
N PRO A 26 0.09 13.36 -2.88
CA PRO A 26 0.02 14.72 -2.40
C PRO A 26 1.26 15.15 -1.59
N GLY A 27 1.72 16.38 -1.79
CA GLY A 27 2.85 16.91 -1.02
C GLY A 27 2.56 16.98 0.49
N ARG A 28 3.62 17.12 1.32
CA ARG A 28 3.54 17.19 2.80
C ARG A 28 2.46 18.14 3.36
N ARG A 29 2.04 19.16 2.61
CA ARG A 29 0.99 20.12 3.03
C ARG A 29 -0.37 19.45 3.25
N ASN A 30 -0.64 18.32 2.60
CA ASN A 30 -1.91 17.60 2.75
C ASN A 30 -1.80 16.43 3.75
N ARG A 31 -0.65 16.26 4.42
CA ARG A 31 -0.37 15.12 5.33
C ARG A 31 -1.50 14.87 6.32
N VAL A 32 -2.01 15.92 6.96
CA VAL A 32 -3.06 15.78 7.99
C VAL A 32 -4.35 15.20 7.41
N ASP A 33 -4.80 15.73 6.27
CA ASP A 33 -6.05 15.29 5.64
C ASP A 33 -5.92 13.86 5.10
N GLU A 34 -4.77 13.53 4.51
CA GLU A 34 -4.48 12.20 3.96
C GLU A 34 -4.36 11.13 5.05
N VAL A 35 -3.70 11.44 6.16
CA VAL A 35 -3.64 10.57 7.34
C VAL A 35 -5.03 10.42 7.97
N ALA A 36 -5.85 11.48 8.00
CA ALA A 36 -7.22 11.40 8.49
C ALA A 36 -8.12 10.52 7.60
N LYS A 37 -7.97 10.59 6.26
CA LYS A 37 -8.67 9.69 5.32
C LYS A 37 -8.31 8.23 5.61
N ALA A 38 -7.01 7.93 5.76
CA ALA A 38 -6.54 6.59 6.11
C ALA A 38 -7.11 6.10 7.45
N ALA A 39 -7.17 6.97 8.46
CA ALA A 39 -7.70 6.65 9.78
C ALA A 39 -9.20 6.31 9.76
N GLY A 40 -9.95 6.87 8.81
CA GLY A 40 -11.38 6.60 8.62
C GLY A 40 -11.70 5.26 7.95
N ILE A 41 -10.69 4.53 7.46
CA ILE A 41 -10.89 3.21 6.85
C ILE A 41 -11.07 2.15 7.95
N GLY A 42 -12.05 1.26 7.77
CA GLY A 42 -12.29 0.16 8.70
C GLY A 42 -11.12 -0.82 8.73
N VAL A 43 -11.00 -1.61 7.67
CA VAL A 43 -9.87 -2.53 7.44
C VAL A 43 -9.55 -2.53 5.95
N ILE A 44 -8.27 -2.49 5.60
CA ILE A 44 -7.75 -2.70 4.24
C ILE A 44 -6.74 -3.83 4.26
N ARG A 45 -6.53 -4.53 3.13
CA ARG A 45 -5.45 -5.52 3.04
C ARG A 45 -4.24 -4.92 2.35
N VAL A 46 -3.05 -5.18 2.87
CA VAL A 46 -1.77 -4.89 2.20
C VAL A 46 -1.18 -6.19 1.72
N ARG A 47 -0.97 -6.32 0.41
CA ARG A 47 -0.28 -7.46 -0.18
C ARG A 47 1.15 -7.05 -0.52
N CYS A 48 2.13 -7.73 0.04
CA CYS A 48 3.55 -7.43 -0.19
C CYS A 48 4.44 -8.63 0.09
N HIS A 49 5.72 -8.58 -0.28
CA HIS A 49 6.69 -9.60 0.14
C HIS A 49 6.93 -9.55 1.66
N THR A 50 7.15 -10.68 2.33
CA THR A 50 7.40 -10.79 3.78
C THR A 50 8.50 -9.84 4.24
N THR A 51 9.62 -9.78 3.51
CA THR A 51 10.73 -8.87 3.85
C THR A 51 10.36 -7.39 3.71
N THR A 52 9.47 -7.06 2.78
CA THR A 52 8.90 -5.72 2.64
C THR A 52 8.02 -5.42 3.84
N TRP A 53 7.18 -6.38 4.26
CA TRP A 53 6.34 -6.23 5.44
C TRP A 53 7.15 -6.02 6.72
N ASP A 54 8.19 -6.83 6.95
CA ASP A 54 9.06 -6.72 8.12
C ASP A 54 9.74 -5.35 8.18
N TYR A 55 10.29 -4.88 7.05
CA TYR A 55 10.89 -3.55 6.96
C TYR A 55 9.90 -2.44 7.33
N LEU A 56 8.68 -2.47 6.78
CA LEU A 56 7.67 -1.45 7.05
C LEU A 56 7.22 -1.45 8.51
N GLN A 57 7.12 -2.63 9.13
CA GLN A 57 6.79 -2.74 10.54
C GLN A 57 7.86 -2.10 11.42
N ASP A 58 9.14 -2.39 11.15
CA ASP A 58 10.25 -1.87 11.94
C ASP A 58 10.36 -0.35 11.81
N GLU A 59 10.24 0.18 10.60
CA GLU A 59 10.29 1.62 10.33
C GLU A 59 9.11 2.38 10.94
N ALA A 60 7.88 1.89 10.77
CA ALA A 60 6.70 2.50 11.34
C ALA A 60 6.75 2.51 12.88
N LYS A 61 7.18 1.38 13.50
CA LYS A 61 7.37 1.31 14.96
C LYS A 61 8.46 2.28 15.44
N ALA A 62 9.60 2.34 14.75
CA ALA A 62 10.71 3.22 15.10
C ALA A 62 10.33 4.71 14.98
N HIS A 63 9.60 5.08 13.94
CA HIS A 63 9.10 6.44 13.72
C HIS A 63 8.15 6.87 14.85
N HIS A 64 7.15 6.05 15.16
CA HIS A 64 6.18 6.38 16.20
C HIS A 64 6.73 6.27 17.63
N GLY A 65 7.80 5.50 17.85
CA GLY A 65 8.54 5.50 19.10
C GLY A 65 9.37 6.77 19.33
N LYS A 66 9.78 7.46 18.25
CA LYS A 66 10.60 8.69 18.30
C LYS A 66 9.77 9.97 18.27
N CYS A 67 8.58 9.94 17.65
CA CYS A 67 7.73 11.11 17.50
C CYS A 67 6.83 11.35 18.72
N ILE A 68 7.14 12.38 19.51
CA ILE A 68 6.34 12.85 20.67
C ILE A 68 4.87 13.17 20.29
N ARG A 69 4.63 13.50 19.01
CA ARG A 69 3.30 13.89 18.48
C ARG A 69 2.44 12.71 18.03
N THR A 70 3.02 11.54 17.80
CA THR A 70 2.28 10.35 17.38
C THR A 70 2.18 9.40 18.55
N ARG A 71 0.95 8.95 18.83
CA ARG A 71 0.69 7.91 19.82
C ARG A 71 1.31 6.60 19.33
N PRO A 72 2.35 6.04 19.98
CA PRO A 72 2.98 4.79 19.54
C PRO A 72 2.00 3.62 19.45
N GLU A 73 0.92 3.66 20.23
CA GLU A 73 -0.19 2.70 20.19
C GLU A 73 -1.08 2.76 18.94
N ALA A 74 -0.87 3.75 18.05
CA ALA A 74 -1.64 3.92 16.82
C ALA A 74 -1.28 2.90 15.73
N PHE A 75 -0.04 2.39 15.72
CA PHE A 75 0.38 1.34 14.79
C PHE A 75 0.23 -0.04 15.44
N ARG A 76 -0.86 -0.73 15.10
CA ARG A 76 -1.13 -2.12 15.51
C ARG A 76 -1.21 -3.00 14.27
N PRO A 77 -0.07 -3.47 13.75
CA PRO A 77 -0.08 -4.40 12.64
C PRO A 77 -0.75 -5.71 13.07
N ALA A 78 -1.42 -6.36 12.12
CA ALA A 78 -1.93 -7.71 12.31
C ALA A 78 -0.80 -8.68 12.69
N THR A 79 -1.11 -9.62 13.58
CA THR A 79 -0.14 -10.63 14.06
C THR A 79 -0.35 -11.95 13.33
N GLY A 80 0.58 -12.91 13.51
CA GLY A 80 0.78 -14.07 12.63
C GLY A 80 -0.48 -14.84 12.22
N ASP A 81 -1.49 -14.97 13.08
CA ASP A 81 -2.71 -15.72 12.78
C ASP A 81 -3.66 -14.98 11.81
N GLU A 82 -3.51 -13.66 11.68
CA GLU A 82 -4.30 -12.79 10.81
C GLU A 82 -3.62 -12.57 9.44
N ILE A 83 -2.34 -12.92 9.32
CA ILE A 83 -1.55 -12.73 8.08
C ILE A 83 -1.70 -13.96 7.19
N VAL A 84 -2.25 -13.76 6.00
CA VAL A 84 -2.35 -14.82 4.99
C VAL A 84 -1.05 -14.90 4.23
N THR A 85 -0.34 -16.02 4.34
CA THR A 85 0.87 -16.30 3.55
C THR A 85 0.49 -16.93 2.21
N GLY A 86 0.92 -16.30 1.12
CA GLY A 86 0.79 -16.78 -0.24
C GLY A 86 2.06 -17.47 -0.76
N ALA A 87 2.09 -17.73 -2.06
CA ALA A 87 3.29 -18.24 -2.74
C ALA A 87 4.40 -17.17 -2.80
N ASP A 88 5.64 -17.61 -3.05
CA ASP A 88 6.78 -16.75 -3.37
C ASP A 88 7.10 -15.67 -2.32
N GLY A 89 6.83 -15.97 -1.05
CA GLY A 89 7.10 -15.05 0.05
C GLY A 89 6.16 -13.84 0.09
N ILE A 90 5.04 -13.86 -0.64
CA ILE A 90 4.02 -12.82 -0.56
C ILE A 90 3.13 -13.05 0.66
N VAL A 91 2.86 -12.00 1.41
CA VAL A 91 1.90 -11.96 2.52
C VAL A 91 0.79 -10.97 2.21
N THR A 92 -0.42 -11.29 2.69
CA THR A 92 -1.55 -10.38 2.70
C THR A 92 -1.90 -10.08 4.15
N VAL A 93 -1.76 -8.82 4.53
CA VAL A 93 -1.86 -8.35 5.91
C VAL A 93 -3.08 -7.45 6.07
N PRO A 94 -4.04 -7.76 6.94
CA PRO A 94 -5.10 -6.83 7.27
C PRO A 94 -4.54 -5.67 8.11
N LEU A 95 -4.91 -4.44 7.75
CA LEU A 95 -4.57 -3.23 8.48
C LEU A 95 -5.82 -2.42 8.78
N GLY A 96 -6.04 -2.14 10.06
CA GLY A 96 -7.05 -1.18 10.48
C GLY A 96 -6.66 0.26 10.11
N GLY A 97 -7.65 1.16 10.02
CA GLY A 97 -7.41 2.56 9.61
C GLY A 97 -6.36 3.28 10.45
N ALA A 98 -6.32 3.07 11.76
CA ALA A 98 -5.30 3.67 12.63
C ALA A 98 -3.87 3.22 12.26
N SER A 99 -3.69 1.92 11.98
CA SER A 99 -2.40 1.37 11.56
C SER A 99 -2.03 1.81 10.15
N LEU A 100 -3.01 1.93 9.24
CA LEU A 100 -2.81 2.48 7.91
C LEU A 100 -2.38 3.96 7.98
N ALA A 101 -3.05 4.75 8.83
CA ALA A 101 -2.73 6.16 9.05
C ALA A 101 -1.33 6.35 9.62
N ALA A 102 -0.92 5.49 10.55
CA ALA A 102 0.44 5.46 11.10
C ALA A 102 1.48 5.14 10.00
N LEU A 103 1.28 4.07 9.23
CA LEU A 103 2.16 3.74 8.11
C LEU A 103 2.24 4.88 7.08
N PHE A 104 1.11 5.53 6.79
CA PHE A 104 1.05 6.63 5.85
C PHE A 104 1.72 7.90 6.40
N ASP A 105 1.62 8.16 7.70
CA ASP A 105 2.33 9.24 8.37
C ASP A 105 3.86 9.06 8.27
N TRP A 106 4.35 7.83 8.49
CA TRP A 106 5.75 7.48 8.25
C TRP A 106 6.15 7.73 6.80
N CYS A 107 5.31 7.35 5.83
CA CYS A 107 5.57 7.56 4.40
C CYS A 107 5.87 9.04 4.08
N PHE A 108 5.16 9.99 4.70
CA PHE A 108 5.47 11.42 4.57
C PHE A 108 6.78 11.81 5.26
N GLU A 109 7.09 11.21 6.40
CA GLU A 109 8.33 11.49 7.12
C GLU A 109 9.56 10.95 6.37
N ALA A 110 9.44 9.74 5.81
CA ALA A 110 10.43 9.08 4.98
C ALA A 110 10.94 9.99 3.85
N GLN A 111 10.10 10.91 3.34
CA GLN A 111 10.48 11.91 2.32
C GLN A 111 11.42 13.03 2.83
N SER A 112 11.78 13.07 4.11
CA SER A 112 12.74 14.03 4.63
C SER A 112 14.09 13.91 3.92
N VAL A 113 14.74 15.04 3.63
CA VAL A 113 16.11 15.07 3.08
C VAL A 113 17.14 14.47 4.04
N LEU A 114 16.78 14.30 5.32
CA LEU A 114 17.64 13.69 6.33
C LEU A 114 17.61 12.16 6.31
N ASN A 115 16.70 11.56 5.54
CA ASN A 115 16.57 10.11 5.42
C ASN A 115 17.34 9.57 4.22
N THR A 116 17.66 8.29 4.28
CA THR A 116 18.37 7.55 3.23
C THR A 116 17.56 7.49 1.93
N GLU A 117 18.26 7.26 0.81
CA GLU A 117 17.61 7.03 -0.48
C GLU A 117 16.65 5.83 -0.46
N LEU A 118 16.99 4.80 0.33
CA LEU A 118 16.15 3.63 0.54
C LEU A 118 14.83 4.03 1.24
N GLU A 119 14.92 4.69 2.40
CA GLU A 119 13.72 5.14 3.14
C GLU A 119 12.86 6.06 2.28
N ARG A 120 13.47 7.02 1.56
CA ARG A 120 12.76 7.91 0.65
C ARG A 120 12.07 7.15 -0.47
N GLY A 121 12.76 6.19 -1.11
CA GLY A 121 12.25 5.40 -2.21
C GLY A 121 11.14 4.43 -1.80
N VAL A 122 11.30 3.74 -0.67
CA VAL A 122 10.27 2.86 -0.10
C VAL A 122 9.09 3.71 0.34
N GLY A 123 9.36 4.77 1.09
CA GLY A 123 8.38 5.76 1.51
C GLY A 123 7.54 6.17 0.32
N GLN A 124 8.16 6.70 -0.75
CA GLN A 124 7.53 7.24 -1.97
C GLN A 124 6.69 6.20 -2.72
N ARG A 125 7.09 4.93 -2.69
CA ARG A 125 6.33 3.86 -3.30
C ARG A 125 5.10 3.50 -2.48
N VAL A 126 5.28 3.31 -1.18
CA VAL A 126 4.23 2.86 -0.27
C VAL A 126 3.14 3.90 -0.15
N GLY A 127 3.48 5.16 0.13
CA GLY A 127 2.44 6.18 0.24
C GLY A 127 1.73 6.49 -1.07
N ARG A 128 2.36 6.24 -2.24
CA ARG A 128 1.67 6.37 -3.53
C ARG A 128 0.62 5.27 -3.68
N ALA A 129 0.99 4.02 -3.37
CA ALA A 129 0.04 2.90 -3.39
C ALA A 129 -1.10 3.10 -2.38
N ILE A 130 -0.82 3.68 -1.20
CA ILE A 130 -1.85 4.04 -0.21
C ILE A 130 -2.77 5.14 -0.76
N SER A 131 -2.22 6.23 -1.33
CA SER A 131 -3.02 7.29 -1.95
C SER A 131 -3.93 6.76 -3.05
N GLU A 132 -3.39 5.97 -3.98
CA GLU A 132 -4.16 5.34 -5.06
C GLU A 132 -5.30 4.48 -4.49
N ALA A 133 -5.04 3.67 -3.46
CA ALA A 133 -6.07 2.86 -2.83
C ALA A 133 -7.15 3.69 -2.12
N LEU A 134 -6.78 4.78 -1.45
CA LEU A 134 -7.73 5.68 -0.79
C LEU A 134 -8.62 6.43 -1.79
N GLU A 135 -8.06 6.86 -2.92
CA GLU A 135 -8.82 7.50 -3.99
C GLU A 135 -9.82 6.54 -4.64
N ASN A 136 -9.37 5.31 -4.93
CA ASN A 136 -10.25 4.26 -5.48
C ASN A 136 -11.39 3.92 -4.51
N LEU A 137 -11.09 3.80 -3.21
CA LEU A 137 -12.10 3.57 -2.17
C LEU A 137 -13.12 4.72 -2.06
N ALA A 138 -12.68 5.97 -2.25
CA ALA A 138 -13.57 7.12 -2.24
C ALA A 138 -14.46 7.20 -3.50
N ALA A 139 -13.94 6.76 -4.64
CA ALA A 139 -14.66 6.73 -5.91
C ALA A 139 -15.81 5.70 -5.92
N ASP A 140 -15.65 4.57 -5.22
CA ASP A 140 -16.61 3.47 -5.23
C ASP A 140 -17.92 3.72 -4.45
N ARG A 141 -18.13 4.91 -3.86
CA ARG A 141 -19.38 5.39 -3.20
C ARG A 141 -20.33 4.27 -2.72
N GLY A 142 -19.85 3.44 -1.81
CA GLY A 142 -20.63 2.38 -1.22
C GLY A 142 -19.76 1.54 -0.31
N GLN A 143 -19.80 1.85 1.00
CA GLN A 143 -19.31 1.02 2.10
C GLN A 143 -18.02 0.25 1.76
N GLY A 144 -16.87 0.93 1.94
CA GLY A 144 -15.52 0.47 1.58
C GLY A 144 -15.42 -1.04 1.49
N ASP A 145 -15.26 -1.53 0.26
CA ASP A 145 -15.27 -2.95 -0.01
C ASP A 145 -14.26 -3.61 0.93
N PRO A 146 -14.69 -4.52 1.83
CA PRO A 146 -13.78 -5.24 2.70
C PRO A 146 -12.75 -6.06 1.92
N SER A 147 -12.85 -6.13 0.59
CA SER A 147 -11.87 -6.73 -0.33
C SER A 147 -10.74 -5.80 -0.78
N ALA A 148 -10.77 -4.49 -0.50
CA ALA A 148 -9.77 -3.55 -1.01
C ALA A 148 -8.34 -3.95 -0.61
N VAL A 149 -7.45 -4.04 -1.61
CA VAL A 149 -6.06 -4.46 -1.46
C VAL A 149 -5.13 -3.36 -1.95
N ILE A 150 -4.19 -2.94 -1.11
CA ILE A 150 -3.01 -2.18 -1.51
C ILE A 150 -1.97 -3.18 -2.02
N TRP A 151 -1.55 -3.02 -3.27
CA TRP A 151 -0.58 -3.90 -3.93
C TRP A 151 0.82 -3.32 -3.81
N LEU A 152 1.70 -4.04 -3.12
CA LEU A 152 3.12 -3.73 -2.89
C LEU A 152 3.96 -5.00 -3.14
N ASP A 153 3.73 -5.65 -4.29
CA ASP A 153 4.35 -6.94 -4.63
C ASP A 153 5.87 -6.85 -4.87
N ASP A 154 6.42 -5.62 -4.92
CA ASP A 154 7.86 -5.43 -5.01
C ASP A 154 8.58 -5.91 -3.75
N GLN A 155 9.64 -6.68 -3.97
CA GLN A 155 10.56 -7.06 -2.91
C GLN A 155 11.50 -5.89 -2.63
N ILE A 156 11.53 -5.40 -1.39
CA ILE A 156 12.64 -4.55 -0.93
C ILE A 156 13.86 -5.46 -0.88
N ALA A 157 14.70 -5.39 -1.91
CA ALA A 157 15.96 -6.12 -1.95
C ALA A 157 16.80 -5.68 -0.75
N ALA A 158 17.22 -6.63 0.09
CA ALA A 158 18.13 -6.38 1.21
C ALA A 158 19.54 -5.92 0.77
N ASP A 159 19.75 -5.70 -0.52
CA ASP A 159 21.05 -5.53 -1.18
C ASP A 159 21.66 -4.12 -1.04
N SER A 160 21.05 -3.25 -0.24
CA SER A 160 21.68 -1.98 0.17
C SER A 160 22.78 -2.18 1.22
N ARG A 161 22.94 -3.39 1.78
CA ARG A 161 24.12 -3.78 2.55
C ARG A 161 25.23 -4.21 1.59
N LYS A 162 25.82 -3.26 0.84
CA LYS A 162 27.12 -3.51 0.20
C LYS A 162 28.13 -3.92 1.28
N PRO A 163 28.81 -5.08 1.18
CA PRO A 163 29.99 -5.33 2.00
C PRO A 163 31.09 -4.31 1.62
N PRO A 164 31.96 -3.93 2.57
CA PRO A 164 33.06 -3.00 2.28
C PRO A 164 33.91 -3.60 1.16
N GLN A 165 34.12 -2.82 0.09
CA GLN A 165 35.08 -3.18 -0.93
C GLN A 165 36.48 -3.12 -0.29
N THR A 166 37.08 -4.30 -0.12
CA THR A 166 38.52 -4.48 0.17
C THR A 166 39.38 -3.91 -0.94
#